data_AF-A0A7K0E2T5-F1
#
_entry.id   AF-A0A7K0E2T5-F1
#
_cell.length_a   1.000
_cell.length_b   1.000
_cell.length_c   1.000
_cell.angle_alpha   90.00
_cell.angle_beta   90.00
_cell.angle_gamma   90.00
#
_symmetry.space_group_name_H-M   'P 1'
#
loop_
_entity.id
_entity.type
_entity.pdbx_description
1 polymer ?
#
loop_
_entity_poly.entity_id
_entity_poly.type
_entity_poly.pdbx_seq_one_letter_code
_entity_poly.pdbx_strand_id
1 'polypeptide(L)' 'MDAHKIAKHHEIHLKEYITAEKIELKITGIQQINNIHSLAYMVVNEKDMIMVRDALKPHRGEIYVE' A
#
# COMPACT_ATOMS: atom_id res chain seq x y z
N MET A 1 -17.10 11.88 -4.90
CA MET A 1 -15.64 11.71 -4.69
C MET A 1 -15.24 10.41 -5.37
N ASP A 2 -14.27 10.44 -6.29
CA ASP A 2 -13.84 9.25 -7.03
C ASP A 2 -12.92 8.39 -6.15
N ALA A 3 -13.40 7.22 -5.69
CA ALA A 3 -12.63 6.30 -4.85
C ALA A 3 -11.27 5.94 -5.47
N HIS A 4 -11.23 5.82 -6.81
CA HIS A 4 -10.00 5.55 -7.55
C HIS A 4 -8.97 6.68 -7.47
N LYS A 5 -9.38 7.96 -7.47
CA LYS A 5 -8.46 9.10 -7.31
C LYS A 5 -7.86 9.13 -5.90
N ILE A 6 -8.65 8.76 -4.89
CA ILE A 6 -8.18 8.66 -3.50
C ILE A 6 -7.14 7.54 -3.39
N ALA A 7 -7.40 6.36 -3.95
CA ALA A 7 -6.42 5.27 -3.96
C ALA A 7 -5.12 5.66 -4.69
N LYS A 8 -5.20 6.42 -5.79
CA LYS A 8 -4.01 6.98 -6.47
C LYS A 8 -3.17 7.87 -5.56
N HIS A 9 -3.83 8.74 -4.81
CA HIS A 9 -3.13 9.60 -3.85
C HIS A 9 -2.45 8.78 -2.75
N HIS A 10 -3.12 7.74 -2.22
CA HIS A 10 -2.50 6.85 -1.25
C HIS A 10 -1.30 6.08 -1.81
N GLU A 11 -1.37 5.58 -3.05
CA GLU A 11 -0.24 4.89 -3.70
C GLU A 11 1.02 5.79 -3.79
N ILE A 12 0.84 7.09 -4.07
CA ILE A 12 1.94 8.06 -4.09
C ILE A 12 2.62 8.12 -2.71
N HIS A 13 1.84 8.23 -1.64
CA HIS A 13 2.38 8.24 -0.28
C HIS A 13 3.07 6.94 0.10
N LEU A 14 2.57 5.79 -0.35
CA LEU A 14 3.25 4.52 -0.12
C LEU A 14 4.63 4.49 -0.81
N LYS A 15 4.75 5.06 -2.02
CA LYS A 15 6.05 5.19 -2.71
C LYS A 15 7.00 6.14 -2.00
N GLU A 16 6.48 7.25 -1.47
CA GLU A 16 7.27 8.19 -0.66
C GLU A 16 7.78 7.50 0.61
N TYR A 17 6.92 6.76 1.30
CA TYR A 17 7.27 6.01 2.52
C TYR A 17 8.33 4.94 2.24
N ILE A 18 8.19 4.16 1.17
CA ILE A 18 9.19 3.17 0.73
C ILE A 18 10.55 3.83 0.52
N THR A 19 10.57 5.04 -0.04
CA THR A 19 11.80 5.80 -0.29
C THR A 19 12.42 6.34 1.00
N ALA A 20 11.59 6.88 1.91
CA ALA A 20 12.03 7.43 3.18
C ALA A 20 12.62 6.36 4.10
N GLU A 21 11.92 5.23 4.24
CA GLU A 21 12.31 4.13 5.12
C GLU A 21 13.27 3.12 4.45
N LYS A 22 13.63 3.38 3.18
CA LYS A 22 14.55 2.53 2.39
C LYS A 22 14.10 1.07 2.32
N ILE A 23 12.80 0.84 2.18
CA ILE A 23 12.23 -0.50 2.01
C ILE A 23 12.75 -1.09 0.70
N GLU A 24 13.28 -2.32 0.75
CA GLU A 24 13.88 -2.97 -0.42
C GLU A 24 12.84 -3.28 -1.49
N LEU A 25 11.66 -3.74 -1.06
CA LEU A 25 10.60 -4.15 -1.96
C LEU A 25 9.75 -2.93 -2.37
N LYS A 26 9.76 -2.62 -3.67
CA LYS A 26 9.12 -1.42 -4.24
C LYS A 26 7.79 -1.69 -4.94
N ILE A 27 7.19 -2.84 -4.65
CA ILE A 27 5.92 -3.23 -5.25
C ILE A 27 4.80 -2.48 -4.54
N THR A 28 4.10 -1.66 -5.32
CA THR A 28 2.91 -0.92 -4.90
C THR A 28 1.89 -0.99 -6.02
N GLY A 29 0.62 -0.77 -5.69
CA GLY A 29 -0.42 -0.74 -6.70
C GLY A 29 -1.75 -0.27 -6.18
N ILE A 30 -2.69 -0.23 -7.11
CA ILE A 30 -4.08 0.15 -6.86
C ILE A 30 -4.96 -0.96 -7.38
N GLN A 31 -5.90 -1.38 -6.56
CA GLN A 31 -6.93 -2.32 -6.96
C GLN A 31 -8.28 -1.63 -6.92
N GLN A 32 -8.88 -1.43 -8.09
CA GLN A 32 -10.25 -0.97 -8.18
C GLN A 32 -11.18 -2.18 -8.04
N ILE A 33 -11.94 -2.24 -6.94
CA ILE A 33 -12.89 -3.32 -6.70
C ILE A 33 -14.21 -3.01 -7.43
N ASN A 34 -14.66 -1.76 -7.37
CA ASN A 34 -15.82 -1.25 -8.12
C ASN A 34 -15.78 0.29 -8.21
N ASN A 35 -16.83 0.94 -8.72
CA ASN A 35 -16.85 2.40 -8.89
C ASN A 35 -16.77 3.21 -7.59
N ILE A 36 -17.16 2.63 -6.45
CA ILE A 36 -17.19 3.31 -5.16
C ILE A 36 -16.12 2.80 -4.19
N HIS A 37 -15.36 1.77 -4.57
CA HIS A 37 -14.38 1.11 -3.72
C HIS A 37 -13.09 0.84 -4.49
N SER A 38 -12.00 1.41 -4.00
CA SER A 38 -10.65 1.19 -4.53
C SER A 38 -9.67 1.16 -3.37
N LEU A 39 -8.65 0.32 -3.50
CA LEU A 39 -7.60 0.09 -2.52
C LEU A 39 -6.27 0.57 -3.08
N ALA A 40 -5.38 1.05 -2.21
CA ALA A 40 -3.95 1.12 -2.49
C ALA A 40 -3.24 0.09 -1.62
N TYR A 41 -2.22 -0.57 -2.15
CA TYR A 41 -1.45 -1.57 -1.41
C TYR A 41 0.05 -1.38 -1.64
N MET A 42 0.84 -1.85 -0.67
CA MET A 42 2.27 -2.05 -0.78
C MET A 42 2.59 -3.47 -0.35
N VAL A 43 3.53 -4.11 -1.02
CA VAL A 43 4.05 -5.42 -0.63
C VAL A 43 5.36 -5.19 0.11
N VAL A 44 5.58 -5.97 1.17
CA VAL A 44 6.78 -5.87 2.01
C VAL A 44 7.30 -7.27 2.32
N ASN A 45 8.59 -7.36 2.64
CA ASN A 45 9.14 -8.61 3.18
C ASN A 45 8.64 -8.84 4.61
N GLU A 46 8.63 -10.10 5.04
CA GLU A 46 8.20 -10.47 6.40
C GLU A 46 8.96 -9.71 7.50
N LYS A 47 10.27 -9.49 7.31
CA LYS A 47 11.12 -8.74 8.26
C LYS A 47 10.67 -7.29 8.47
N ASP A 48 10.07 -6.68 7.45
CA ASP A 48 9.64 -5.28 7.47
C ASP A 48 8.15 -5.14 7.91
N MET A 49 7.43 -6.27 8.00
CA MET A 49 5.98 -6.30 8.21
C MET A 49 5.55 -5.61 9.51
N ILE A 50 6.24 -5.86 10.61
CA ILE A 50 5.89 -5.27 11.92
C ILE A 50 6.08 -3.75 11.91
N MET A 51 7.21 -3.27 11.39
CA MET A 51 7.52 -1.84 11.30
C MET A 51 6.47 -1.10 10.45
N VAL A 52 6.19 -1.64 9.25
CA VAL A 52 5.26 -1.04 8.30
C VAL A 52 3.83 -1.06 8.84
N ARG A 53 3.41 -2.16 9.47
CA ARG A 53 2.09 -2.28 10.11
C ARG A 53 1.90 -1.24 11.19
N ASP A 54 2.89 -1.07 12.07
CA ASP A 54 2.77 -0.18 13.23
C ASP A 54 2.79 1.29 12.80
N ALA A 55 3.55 1.63 11.75
CA ALA A 55 3.63 2.97 11.19
C ALA A 55 2.37 3.36 10.38
N LEU A 56 1.93 2.49 9.47
CA LEU A 56 0.87 2.81 8.50
C LEU A 56 -0.53 2.40 8.96
N LYS A 57 -0.62 1.48 9.92
CA LYS A 57 -1.88 0.92 10.45
C LYS A 57 -2.86 0.54 9.34
N PRO A 58 -2.45 -0.35 8.40
CA PRO A 58 -3.27 -0.70 7.26
C PRO A 58 -4.57 -1.37 7.72
N HIS A 59 -5.62 -1.22 6.92
CA HIS A 59 -6.91 -1.84 7.23
C HIS A 59 -6.86 -3.37 7.19
N ARG A 60 -5.98 -3.94 6.34
CA ARG A 60 -5.82 -5.38 6.14
C ARG A 60 -4.40 -5.70 5.69
N GLY A 61 -3.86 -6.84 6.13
CA GLY A 61 -2.68 -7.47 5.56
C GLY A 61 -3.04 -8.82 4.96
N GLU A 62 -2.41 -9.18 3.83
CA GLU A 62 -2.63 -10.43 3.10
C GLU A 62 -1.29 -10.96 2.57
N ILE A 63 -1.23 -12.26 2.29
CA ILE A 63 -0.08 -12.83 1.57
C ILE A 63 -0.19 -12.39 0.11
N TYR A 64 0.86 -11.76 -0.39
CA TYR A 64 0.94 -11.38 -1.79
C TYR A 64 1.14 -12.63 -2.66
N VAL A 65 0.28 -12.79 -3.65
CA VAL A 65 0.34 -13.85 -4.66
C VAL A 65 0.40 -13.14 -6.02
N GLU A 66 1.43 -13.46 -6.81
CA GLU A 66 1.64 -12.88 -8.15
C GLU A 66 0.58 -13.36 -9.16
#